data_AF-A0A261FDD6-F1
#
_entry.id   AF-A0A261FDD6-F1
#
_cell.length_a   1.000
_cell.length_b   1.000
_cell.length_c   1.000
_cell.angle_alpha   90.00
_cell.angle_beta   90.00
_cell.angle_gamma   90.00
#
_symmetry.space_group_name_H-M   'P 1'
#
loop_
_entity.id
_entity.type
_entity.pdbx_description
1 polymer ?
#
loop_
_entity_poly.entity_id
_entity_poly.type
_entity_poly.pdbx_seq_one_letter_code
_entity_poly.pdbx_strand_id
1 'polypeptide(L)'
;MIPTIHMLGTGHPWSTVYAVAAADIPESWLLAGGLMVQLHAIMGGLIARPTTDADLLVDFMADRRGIARLRNILASRGFETQPGTLTGYTTRMSAPNGDVVDLLVADHLPKFLGADATISGTPVLSMPGGAQAVERSMQVRLVDDRSDVDAVIRIPDLLGVLILKSAAYSADHAGYGDRHLYDAAMLASLIPGPDAELARLHSNTDRKRIKLLHDKLTEDSPYWNNLDEPHRQDGLDTIETLATW
;
A
#
# COMPACT_ATOMS: atom_id res chain seq x y z
N MET A 1 -15.03 3.75 -13.95
CA MET A 1 -15.24 5.05 -13.28
C MET A 1 -14.21 5.14 -12.17
N ILE A 2 -13.49 6.26 -12.03
CA ILE A 2 -12.49 6.44 -10.96
C ILE A 2 -13.25 6.77 -9.66
N PRO A 3 -13.10 5.99 -8.57
CA PRO A 3 -13.72 6.32 -7.29
C PRO A 3 -13.25 7.70 -6.79
N THR A 4 -14.18 8.47 -6.24
CA THR A 4 -13.89 9.82 -5.70
C THR A 4 -14.10 9.81 -4.19
N ILE A 5 -13.09 10.26 -3.45
CA ILE A 5 -13.10 10.37 -1.99
C ILE A 5 -12.94 11.83 -1.61
N HIS A 6 -13.90 12.33 -0.83
CA HIS A 6 -13.84 13.68 -0.26
C HIS A 6 -13.15 13.62 1.10
N MET A 7 -11.96 14.21 1.20
CA MET A 7 -11.19 14.19 2.44
C MET A 7 -10.24 15.37 2.55
N LEU A 8 -10.07 15.85 3.79
CA LEU A 8 -9.16 16.95 4.08
C LEU A 8 -7.71 16.56 3.76
N GLY A 9 -7.04 17.40 2.98
CA GLY A 9 -5.60 17.29 2.71
C GLY A 9 -4.73 18.02 3.74
N THR A 10 -5.32 18.55 4.80
CA THR A 10 -4.60 19.34 5.80
C THR A 10 -3.87 18.44 6.79
N GLY A 11 -2.56 18.68 6.96
CA GLY A 11 -1.73 17.93 7.91
C GLY A 11 -1.16 16.62 7.35
N HIS A 12 0.00 16.23 7.86
CA HIS A 12 0.61 14.96 7.52
C HIS A 12 -0.21 13.80 8.10
N PRO A 13 -0.35 12.66 7.39
CA PRO A 13 0.35 12.30 6.15
C PRO A 13 -0.33 12.73 4.85
N TRP A 14 -1.61 13.10 4.86
CA TRP A 14 -2.37 13.43 3.65
C TRP A 14 -1.87 14.66 2.91
N SER A 15 -1.42 15.70 3.62
CA SER A 15 -0.80 16.88 3.01
C SER A 15 0.38 16.53 2.11
N THR A 16 1.13 15.49 2.49
CA THR A 16 2.28 15.00 1.72
C THR A 16 1.83 14.20 0.49
N VAL A 17 0.78 13.38 0.63
CA VAL A 17 0.19 12.65 -0.51
C VAL A 17 -0.35 13.62 -1.57
N TYR A 18 -1.15 14.62 -1.17
CA TYR A 18 -1.65 15.65 -2.09
C TYR A 18 -0.51 16.44 -2.76
N ALA A 19 0.52 16.78 -1.97
CA ALA A 19 1.71 17.46 -2.45
C ALA A 19 2.47 16.69 -3.54
N VAL A 20 2.58 15.37 -3.41
CA VAL A 20 3.22 14.48 -4.38
C VAL A 20 2.32 14.31 -5.60
N ALA A 21 1.02 14.13 -5.40
CA ALA A 21 0.04 14.00 -6.48
C ALA A 21 0.00 15.26 -7.37
N ALA A 22 0.10 16.45 -6.78
CA ALA A 22 0.15 17.72 -7.49
C ALA A 22 1.39 17.91 -8.38
N ALA A 23 2.41 17.06 -8.25
CA ALA A 23 3.57 17.09 -9.13
C ALA A 23 3.32 16.43 -10.50
N ASP A 24 2.12 15.89 -10.72
CA ASP A 24 1.64 15.31 -12.00
C ASP A 24 2.59 14.25 -12.57
N ILE A 25 2.99 13.32 -11.71
CA ILE A 25 3.81 12.14 -12.03
C ILE A 25 3.09 10.83 -11.67
N PRO A 26 1.81 10.65 -12.07
CA PRO A 26 0.96 9.56 -11.57
C PRO A 26 1.48 8.15 -11.92
N GLU A 27 2.24 8.02 -13.00
CA GLU A 27 2.83 6.74 -13.41
C GLU A 27 4.07 6.38 -12.58
N SER A 28 4.73 7.34 -11.93
CA SER A 28 6.01 7.11 -11.26
C SER A 28 5.88 6.42 -9.90
N TRP A 29 4.67 6.35 -9.32
CA TRP A 29 4.46 5.84 -7.96
C TRP A 29 3.03 5.37 -7.71
N LEU A 30 2.85 4.68 -6.59
CA LEU A 30 1.55 4.41 -5.99
C LEU A 30 1.63 4.58 -4.46
N LEU A 31 0.51 4.99 -3.86
CA LEU A 31 0.36 5.05 -2.42
C LEU A 31 0.15 3.63 -1.89
N ALA A 32 0.93 3.26 -0.88
CA ALA A 32 0.90 1.93 -0.28
C ALA A 32 0.74 2.01 1.25
N GLY A 33 1.05 0.92 1.95
CA GLY A 33 1.13 0.93 3.42
C GLY A 33 -0.21 1.00 4.16
N GLY A 34 -0.29 1.84 5.18
CA GLY A 34 -1.51 2.06 5.97
C GLY A 34 -2.53 2.96 5.26
N LEU A 35 -2.06 3.98 4.54
CA LEU A 35 -2.95 4.97 3.90
C LEU A 35 -3.76 4.38 2.76
N MET A 36 -3.20 3.43 2.00
CA MET A 36 -3.99 2.70 1.00
C MET A 36 -5.14 1.89 1.64
N VAL A 37 -4.95 1.34 2.85
CA VAL A 37 -6.00 0.63 3.59
C VAL A 37 -7.07 1.60 4.04
N GLN A 38 -6.67 2.78 4.50
CA GLN A 38 -7.61 3.84 4.88
C GLN A 38 -8.51 4.25 3.70
N LEU A 39 -7.97 4.38 2.48
CA LEU A 39 -8.78 4.70 1.31
C LEU A 39 -9.77 3.60 0.96
N HIS A 40 -9.34 2.32 0.98
CA HIS A 40 -10.25 1.19 0.78
C HIS A 40 -11.34 1.14 1.85
N ALA A 41 -11.00 1.34 3.12
CA ALA A 41 -11.97 1.40 4.21
C ALA A 41 -12.99 2.52 3.98
N ILE A 42 -12.55 3.74 3.63
CA ILE A 42 -13.46 4.87 3.34
C ILE A 42 -14.40 4.53 2.17
N MET A 43 -13.89 3.95 1.08
CA MET A 43 -14.72 3.53 -0.06
C MET A 43 -15.73 2.45 0.34
N GLY A 44 -15.37 1.58 1.28
CA GLY A 44 -16.21 0.53 1.85
C GLY A 44 -17.12 0.96 3.00
N GLY A 45 -17.08 2.22 3.43
CA GLY A 45 -17.86 2.70 4.59
C GLY A 45 -17.35 2.19 5.95
N LEU A 46 -16.11 1.71 6.02
CA LEU A 46 -15.45 1.21 7.22
C LEU A 46 -14.40 2.18 7.75
N ILE A 47 -13.97 1.95 8.99
CA ILE A 47 -12.91 2.73 9.64
C ILE A 47 -11.64 1.88 9.71
N ALA A 48 -10.56 2.38 9.11
CA ALA A 48 -9.23 1.80 9.28
C ALA A 48 -8.53 2.35 10.53
N ARG A 49 -7.58 1.59 11.06
CA ARG A 49 -6.66 2.08 12.11
C ARG A 49 -5.91 3.33 11.62
N PRO A 50 -5.65 4.31 12.51
CA PRO A 50 -4.81 5.45 12.14
C PRO A 50 -3.39 5.03 11.75
N THR A 51 -2.80 5.77 10.83
CA THR A 51 -1.39 5.68 10.43
C THR A 51 -0.84 7.09 10.32
N THR A 52 0.43 7.27 10.69
CA THR A 52 1.06 8.60 10.79
C THR A 52 2.13 8.83 9.74
N ASP A 53 2.46 7.81 8.96
CA ASP A 53 3.48 7.76 7.93
C ASP A 53 2.85 7.57 6.55
N ALA A 54 3.60 7.95 5.50
CA ALA A 54 3.24 7.68 4.12
C ALA A 54 4.25 6.74 3.45
N ASP A 55 3.77 5.63 2.90
CA ASP A 55 4.55 4.71 2.10
C ASP A 55 4.32 4.98 0.60
N LEU A 56 5.37 5.39 -0.11
CA LEU A 56 5.32 5.63 -1.56
C LEU A 56 6.11 4.53 -2.25
N LEU A 57 5.39 3.64 -2.96
CA LEU A 57 6.01 2.60 -3.76
C LEU A 57 6.32 3.17 -5.16
N VAL A 58 7.60 3.28 -5.48
CA VAL A 58 8.08 3.80 -6.77
C VAL A 58 7.93 2.75 -7.85
N ASP A 59 7.29 3.12 -8.96
CA ASP A 59 7.15 2.28 -10.14
C ASP A 59 8.35 2.45 -11.07
N PHE A 60 9.43 1.75 -10.74
CA PHE A 60 10.67 1.80 -11.50
C PHE A 60 10.57 1.21 -12.91
N MET A 61 9.55 0.39 -13.17
CA MET A 61 9.27 -0.14 -14.50
C MET A 61 8.72 0.96 -15.41
N ALA A 62 7.87 1.85 -14.87
CA ALA A 62 7.30 2.99 -15.58
C ALA A 62 8.25 4.21 -15.64
N ASP A 63 8.92 4.54 -14.53
CA ASP A 63 9.82 5.71 -14.45
C ASP A 63 11.07 5.44 -13.61
N ARG A 64 12.21 5.22 -14.29
CA ARG A 64 13.53 5.05 -13.66
C ARG A 64 13.99 6.27 -12.84
N ARG A 65 13.38 7.45 -13.05
CA ARG A 65 13.69 8.68 -12.31
C ARG A 65 12.77 8.89 -11.12
N GLY A 66 11.83 7.98 -10.86
CA GLY A 66 10.80 8.13 -9.83
C GLY A 66 11.35 8.44 -8.44
N ILE A 67 12.39 7.73 -7.99
CA ILE A 67 13.05 8.01 -6.70
C ILE A 67 13.56 9.46 -6.66
N ALA A 68 14.31 9.89 -7.68
CA ALA A 68 14.89 11.23 -7.71
C ALA A 68 13.80 12.32 -7.73
N ARG A 69 12.72 12.11 -8.48
CA ARG A 69 11.58 13.04 -8.53
C ARG A 69 10.88 13.16 -7.18
N LEU A 70 10.51 12.03 -6.57
CA LEU A 70 9.85 12.01 -5.25
C LEU A 70 10.74 12.64 -4.19
N ARG A 71 12.03 12.31 -4.17
CA ARG A 71 12.98 12.94 -3.24
C ARG A 71 13.04 14.44 -3.40
N ASN A 72 13.07 14.96 -4.63
CA ASN A 72 13.10 16.40 -4.87
C ASN A 72 11.81 17.09 -4.37
N ILE A 73 10.65 16.48 -4.60
CA ILE A 73 9.34 16.95 -4.14
C ILE A 73 9.25 16.97 -2.60
N LEU A 74 9.80 15.95 -1.95
CA LEU A 74 9.84 15.83 -0.49
C LEU A 74 10.88 16.79 0.11
N ALA A 75 12.07 16.89 -0.48
CA ALA A 75 13.12 17.81 -0.04
C ALA A 75 12.68 19.28 -0.15
N SER A 76 11.93 19.66 -1.18
CA SER A 76 11.35 21.00 -1.28
C SER A 76 10.32 21.32 -0.19
N ARG A 77 9.93 20.32 0.61
CA ARG A 77 9.02 20.42 1.75
C ARG A 77 9.71 20.19 3.10
N GLY A 78 11.04 20.17 3.11
CA GLY A 78 11.84 20.04 4.32
C GLY A 78 12.05 18.59 4.79
N PHE A 79 11.70 17.59 3.99
CA PHE A 79 12.07 16.21 4.29
C PHE A 79 13.53 15.94 3.94
N GLU A 80 14.24 15.32 4.86
CA GLU A 80 15.63 14.91 4.69
C GLU A 80 15.74 13.39 4.69
N THR A 81 16.58 12.86 3.80
CA THR A 81 16.90 11.43 3.75
C THR A 81 17.58 10.99 5.03
N GLN A 82 17.04 9.94 5.65
CA GLN A 82 17.61 9.30 6.83
C GLN A 82 18.42 8.06 6.39
N PRO A 83 19.75 8.05 6.55
CA PRO A 83 20.57 6.90 6.17
C PRO A 83 20.21 5.66 6.98
N GLY A 84 19.90 4.55 6.31
CA GLY A 84 19.66 3.27 7.00
C GLY A 84 20.96 2.54 7.30
N THR A 85 21.63 2.96 8.36
CA THR A 85 22.98 2.46 8.72
C THR A 85 22.99 1.02 9.22
N LEU A 86 21.87 0.52 9.77
CA LEU A 86 21.77 -0.82 10.35
C LEU A 86 21.18 -1.86 9.40
N THR A 87 20.34 -1.44 8.45
CA THR A 87 19.62 -2.34 7.53
C THR A 87 20.33 -2.53 6.21
N GLY A 88 21.27 -1.63 5.86
CA GLY A 88 21.88 -1.57 4.53
C GLY A 88 20.97 -0.95 3.46
N TYR A 89 19.79 -0.46 3.84
CA TYR A 89 18.82 0.15 2.94
C TYR A 89 18.47 1.57 3.37
N THR A 90 18.40 2.50 2.43
CA THR A 90 17.94 3.87 2.68
C THR A 90 16.58 4.06 2.03
N THR A 91 15.54 4.23 2.85
CA THR A 91 14.13 4.39 2.44
C THR A 91 13.48 5.64 3.04
N ARG A 92 13.82 5.92 4.30
CA ARG A 92 13.12 6.90 5.11
C ARG A 92 13.53 8.32 4.78
N MET A 93 12.54 9.19 4.64
CA MET A 93 12.69 10.63 4.68
C MET A 93 11.86 11.18 5.84
N SER A 94 12.42 12.11 6.60
CA SER A 94 11.72 12.74 7.73
C SER A 94 11.88 14.25 7.71
N ALA A 95 10.87 14.97 8.14
CA ALA A 95 10.94 16.41 8.33
C ALA A 95 11.17 16.76 9.82
N PRO A 96 11.66 17.98 10.15
CA PRO A 96 11.96 18.37 11.53
C PRO A 96 10.77 18.34 12.50
N ASN A 97 9.55 18.40 11.98
CA ASN A 97 8.29 18.31 12.75
C ASN A 97 7.89 16.87 13.10
N GLY A 98 8.67 15.87 12.69
CA GLY A 98 8.39 14.45 12.96
C GLY A 98 7.61 13.73 11.87
N ASP A 99 7.26 14.39 10.77
CA ASP A 99 6.59 13.76 9.63
C ASP A 99 7.52 12.74 8.96
N VAL A 100 6.96 11.60 8.51
CA VAL A 100 7.73 10.48 7.95
C VAL A 100 7.14 10.01 6.63
N VAL A 101 8.02 9.83 5.64
CA VAL A 101 7.72 9.19 4.37
C VAL A 101 8.74 8.10 4.12
N ASP A 102 8.27 6.90 3.78
CA ASP A 102 9.13 5.80 3.35
C ASP A 102 9.01 5.65 1.82
N LEU A 103 10.14 5.79 1.11
CA LEU A 103 10.24 5.56 -0.34
C LEU A 103 10.67 4.12 -0.59
N LEU A 104 9.79 3.32 -1.18
CA LEU A 104 10.00 1.89 -1.38
C LEU A 104 10.04 1.55 -2.86
N VAL A 105 10.61 0.40 -3.22
CA VAL A 105 10.59 -0.12 -4.59
C VAL A 105 9.94 -1.50 -4.65
N ALA A 106 9.49 -1.93 -5.82
CA ALA A 106 8.92 -3.26 -5.97
C ALA A 106 9.95 -4.35 -5.61
N ASP A 107 9.49 -5.47 -5.06
CA ASP A 107 10.27 -6.69 -5.03
C ASP A 107 10.50 -7.22 -6.45
N HIS A 108 11.52 -8.07 -6.62
CA HIS A 108 11.81 -8.74 -7.89
C HIS A 108 12.06 -7.81 -9.10
N LEU A 109 12.49 -6.55 -8.86
CA LEU A 109 12.93 -5.68 -9.95
C LEU A 109 14.01 -6.36 -10.80
N PRO A 110 13.96 -6.21 -12.14
CA PRO A 110 15.04 -6.68 -13.00
C PRO A 110 16.40 -6.13 -12.53
N LYS A 111 17.47 -6.94 -12.60
CA LYS A 111 18.79 -6.59 -12.03
C LYS A 111 19.31 -5.21 -12.48
N PHE A 112 19.09 -4.87 -13.76
CA PHE A 112 19.52 -3.60 -14.35
C PHE A 112 18.70 -2.39 -13.88
N LEU A 113 17.52 -2.60 -13.28
CA LEU A 113 16.71 -1.60 -12.60
C LEU A 113 17.05 -1.54 -11.12
N GLY A 114 17.22 -2.70 -10.48
CA GLY A 114 17.60 -2.77 -9.06
C GLY A 114 18.93 -2.08 -8.75
N ALA A 115 19.89 -2.10 -9.68
CA ALA A 115 21.16 -1.37 -9.53
C ALA A 115 20.98 0.17 -9.46
N ASP A 116 19.92 0.69 -10.08
CA ASP A 116 19.62 2.13 -10.12
C ASP A 116 18.68 2.56 -8.97
N ALA A 117 18.06 1.61 -8.28
CA ALA A 117 17.14 1.83 -7.17
C ALA A 117 17.91 2.20 -5.88
N THR A 118 18.60 3.34 -5.90
CA THR A 118 19.44 3.80 -4.79
C THR A 118 19.12 5.23 -4.34
N ILE A 119 19.40 5.51 -3.07
CA ILE A 119 19.39 6.84 -2.48
C ILE A 119 20.78 7.11 -1.92
N SER A 120 21.46 8.11 -2.48
CA SER A 120 22.84 8.47 -2.11
C SER A 120 23.81 7.29 -2.18
N GLY A 121 23.61 6.38 -3.16
CA GLY A 121 24.43 5.17 -3.34
C GLY A 121 24.01 3.96 -2.50
N THR A 122 23.07 4.11 -1.58
CA THR A 122 22.54 3.00 -0.77
C THR A 122 21.26 2.44 -1.42
N PRO A 123 21.09 1.11 -1.54
CA PRO A 123 19.87 0.52 -2.08
C PRO A 123 18.61 0.96 -1.34
N VAL A 124 17.51 1.12 -2.08
CA VAL A 124 16.17 1.31 -1.51
C VAL A 124 15.59 -0.04 -1.12
N LEU A 125 14.85 -0.08 -0.01
CA LEU A 125 14.21 -1.30 0.46
C LEU A 125 13.09 -1.73 -0.50
N SER A 126 13.09 -3.01 -0.86
CA SER A 126 11.97 -3.60 -1.61
C SER A 126 10.78 -3.86 -0.71
N MET A 127 9.59 -3.48 -1.18
CA MET A 127 8.31 -3.82 -0.58
C MET A 127 7.95 -5.28 -0.94
N PRO A 128 7.80 -6.18 0.05
CA PRO A 128 7.32 -7.55 -0.20
C PRO A 128 5.95 -7.51 -0.87
N GLY A 129 5.81 -8.11 -2.04
CA GLY A 129 4.58 -8.06 -2.85
C GLY A 129 4.36 -6.79 -3.66
N GLY A 130 5.33 -5.87 -3.68
CA GLY A 130 5.25 -4.63 -4.43
C GLY A 130 5.01 -4.83 -5.94
N ALA A 131 5.62 -5.84 -6.58
CA ALA A 131 5.40 -6.09 -8.00
C ALA A 131 3.94 -6.49 -8.31
N GLN A 132 3.35 -7.36 -7.50
CA GLN A 132 1.94 -7.76 -7.64
C GLN A 132 0.98 -6.62 -7.30
N ALA A 133 1.36 -5.72 -6.39
CA ALA A 133 0.59 -4.53 -6.05
C ALA A 133 0.60 -3.47 -7.16
N VAL A 134 1.73 -3.31 -7.86
CA VAL A 134 1.83 -2.47 -9.08
C VAL A 134 0.94 -3.03 -10.19
N GLU A 135 1.03 -4.34 -10.45
CA GLU A 135 0.25 -5.04 -11.47
C GLU A 135 -1.28 -4.93 -11.23
N ARG A 136 -1.69 -4.99 -9.96
CA ARG A 136 -3.09 -4.91 -9.52
C ARG A 136 -3.36 -3.56 -8.87
N SER A 137 -3.25 -2.50 -9.67
CA SER A 137 -3.47 -1.13 -9.20
C SER A 137 -4.67 -0.46 -9.86
N MET A 138 -5.22 0.52 -9.16
CA MET A 138 -6.35 1.33 -9.56
C MET A 138 -6.07 2.80 -9.27
N GLN A 139 -6.78 3.67 -9.98
CA GLN A 139 -6.78 5.10 -9.70
C GLN A 139 -7.87 5.45 -8.70
N VAL A 140 -7.60 6.43 -7.85
CA VAL A 140 -8.55 7.06 -6.93
C VAL A 140 -8.39 8.57 -7.03
N ARG A 141 -9.51 9.27 -7.09
CA ARG A 141 -9.57 10.73 -7.06
C ARG A 141 -9.81 11.20 -5.63
N LEU A 142 -8.95 12.08 -5.14
CA LEU A 142 -9.03 12.70 -3.83
C LEU A 142 -9.42 14.17 -4.01
N VAL A 143 -10.46 14.60 -3.30
CA VAL A 143 -10.97 15.97 -3.35
C VAL A 143 -10.96 16.54 -1.94
N ASP A 144 -10.28 17.68 -1.76
CA ASP A 144 -10.39 18.49 -0.55
C ASP A 144 -11.31 19.68 -0.80
N ASP A 145 -12.57 19.54 -0.37
CA ASP A 145 -13.62 20.55 -0.54
C ASP A 145 -13.29 21.89 0.13
N ARG A 146 -12.27 21.95 1.01
CA ARG A 146 -11.86 23.19 1.69
C ARG A 146 -10.70 23.91 1.01
N SER A 147 -9.93 23.24 0.17
CA SER A 147 -8.72 23.80 -0.44
C SER A 147 -8.73 23.80 -1.97
N ASP A 148 -9.84 23.40 -2.61
CA ASP A 148 -10.00 23.25 -4.07
C ASP A 148 -8.92 22.35 -4.70
N VAL A 149 -8.34 21.46 -3.87
CA VAL A 149 -7.34 20.50 -4.31
C VAL A 149 -8.06 19.26 -4.83
N ASP A 150 -7.74 18.90 -6.07
CA ASP A 150 -8.20 17.71 -6.76
C ASP A 150 -7.00 16.93 -7.28
N ALA A 151 -6.83 15.71 -6.80
CA ALA A 151 -5.67 14.89 -7.08
C ALA A 151 -6.10 13.48 -7.48
N VAL A 152 -5.49 12.95 -8.54
CA VAL A 152 -5.61 11.52 -8.88
C VAL A 152 -4.34 10.81 -8.44
N ILE A 153 -4.50 9.78 -7.64
CA ILE A 153 -3.40 8.92 -7.19
C ILE A 153 -3.65 7.47 -7.61
N ARG A 154 -2.60 6.66 -7.59
CA ARG A 154 -2.67 5.23 -7.79
C ARG A 154 -2.51 4.50 -6.46
N ILE A 155 -3.31 3.46 -6.25
CA ILE A 155 -3.21 2.52 -5.12
C ILE A 155 -3.34 1.09 -5.64
N PRO A 156 -2.90 0.06 -4.92
CA PRO A 156 -3.29 -1.31 -5.21
C PRO A 156 -4.81 -1.44 -5.10
N ASP A 157 -5.45 -2.19 -6.01
CA ASP A 157 -6.87 -2.56 -5.86
C ASP A 157 -7.06 -3.58 -4.72
N LEU A 158 -8.31 -3.97 -4.44
CA LEU A 158 -8.63 -4.85 -3.30
C LEU A 158 -7.86 -6.19 -3.32
N LEU A 159 -7.68 -6.82 -4.48
CA LEU A 159 -6.88 -8.05 -4.57
C LEU A 159 -5.39 -7.75 -4.42
N GLY A 160 -4.90 -6.68 -5.06
CA GLY A 160 -3.52 -6.22 -4.94
C GLY A 160 -3.12 -5.92 -3.50
N VAL A 161 -3.96 -5.20 -2.76
CA VAL A 161 -3.72 -4.85 -1.36
C VAL A 161 -3.82 -6.07 -0.43
N LEU A 162 -4.74 -7.00 -0.68
CA LEU A 162 -4.84 -8.25 0.08
C LEU A 162 -3.57 -9.10 -0.04
N ILE A 163 -3.10 -9.29 -1.28
CA ILE A 163 -1.83 -9.96 -1.58
C ILE A 163 -0.65 -9.23 -0.93
N LEU A 164 -0.65 -7.90 -0.95
CA LEU A 164 0.40 -7.07 -0.37
C LEU A 164 0.45 -7.21 1.17
N LYS A 165 -0.70 -7.27 1.85
CA LYS A 165 -0.76 -7.49 3.31
C LYS A 165 -0.33 -8.90 3.70
N SER A 166 -0.67 -9.92 2.91
CA SER A 166 -0.15 -11.28 3.09
C SER A 166 1.37 -11.33 3.00
N ALA A 167 1.95 -10.66 2.00
CA ALA A 167 3.40 -10.57 1.82
C ALA A 167 4.08 -9.83 2.98
N ALA A 168 3.50 -8.71 3.43
CA ALA A 168 3.99 -7.95 4.57
C ALA A 168 3.97 -8.78 5.86
N TYR A 169 2.88 -9.50 6.14
CA TYR A 169 2.79 -10.41 7.28
C TYR A 169 3.89 -11.48 7.23
N SER A 170 4.10 -12.11 6.09
CA SER A 170 5.14 -13.14 5.92
C SER A 170 6.56 -12.60 6.10
N ALA A 171 6.78 -11.30 5.86
CA ALA A 171 8.09 -10.66 5.98
C ALA A 171 8.32 -10.01 7.36
N ASP A 172 7.28 -9.81 8.17
CA ASP A 172 7.38 -9.23 9.51
C ASP A 172 7.83 -10.28 10.52
N HIS A 173 9.14 -10.28 10.81
CA HIS A 173 9.75 -11.15 11.82
C HIS A 173 9.89 -10.45 13.18
N ALA A 174 9.42 -9.21 13.31
CA ALA A 174 9.62 -8.36 14.48
C ALA A 174 8.50 -8.53 15.54
N GLY A 175 7.52 -9.40 15.28
CA GLY A 175 6.42 -9.69 16.21
C GLY A 175 5.28 -8.66 16.17
N TYR A 176 5.27 -7.76 15.19
CA TYR A 176 4.21 -6.76 14.99
C TYR A 176 3.33 -7.06 13.77
N GLY A 177 3.44 -8.28 13.23
CA GLY A 177 2.82 -8.69 11.98
C GLY A 177 1.28 -8.72 12.02
N ASP A 178 0.67 -8.95 13.17
CA ASP A 178 -0.78 -9.16 13.32
C ASP A 178 -1.62 -7.99 12.80
N ARG A 179 -1.10 -6.76 12.81
CA ARG A 179 -1.76 -5.60 12.19
C ARG A 179 -2.06 -5.82 10.70
N HIS A 180 -1.22 -6.58 9.99
CA HIS A 180 -1.42 -6.91 8.59
C HIS A 180 -2.57 -7.90 8.40
N LEU A 181 -2.82 -8.79 9.37
CA LEU A 181 -3.96 -9.70 9.35
C LEU A 181 -5.27 -8.98 9.66
N TYR A 182 -5.27 -8.04 10.61
CA TYR A 182 -6.42 -7.13 10.82
C TYR A 182 -6.74 -6.32 9.57
N ASP A 183 -5.73 -5.72 8.93
CA ASP A 183 -5.92 -5.01 7.66
C ASP A 183 -6.46 -5.98 6.58
N ALA A 184 -5.90 -7.20 6.46
CA ALA A 184 -6.30 -8.19 5.46
C ALA A 184 -7.75 -8.68 5.64
N ALA A 185 -8.18 -8.92 6.87
CA ALA A 185 -9.55 -9.30 7.19
C ALA A 185 -10.56 -8.25 6.71
N MET A 186 -10.32 -6.98 7.05
CA MET A 186 -11.16 -5.87 6.59
C MET A 186 -11.13 -5.73 5.06
N LEU A 187 -9.97 -5.84 4.43
CA LEU A 187 -9.87 -5.75 2.96
C LEU A 187 -10.59 -6.91 2.25
N ALA A 188 -10.52 -8.12 2.80
CA ALA A 188 -11.26 -9.27 2.28
C ALA A 188 -12.77 -9.03 2.35
N SER A 189 -13.27 -8.46 3.46
CA SER A 189 -14.70 -8.12 3.60
C SER A 189 -15.23 -7.08 2.62
N LEU A 190 -14.34 -6.37 1.93
CA LEU A 190 -14.70 -5.33 0.98
C LEU A 190 -14.69 -5.83 -0.48
N ILE A 191 -14.33 -7.10 -0.72
CA ILE A 191 -14.37 -7.71 -2.07
C ILE A 191 -15.81 -8.15 -2.38
N PRO A 192 -16.53 -7.49 -3.30
CA PRO A 192 -17.94 -7.78 -3.55
C PRO A 192 -18.19 -9.04 -4.38
N GLY A 193 -17.14 -9.61 -5.00
CA GLY A 193 -17.25 -10.69 -5.97
C GLY A 193 -15.98 -11.52 -6.05
N PRO A 194 -15.71 -12.40 -5.06
CA PRO A 194 -14.44 -13.12 -4.97
C PRO A 194 -14.19 -14.08 -6.14
N ASP A 195 -15.23 -14.58 -6.81
CA ASP A 195 -15.09 -15.41 -8.03
C ASP A 195 -14.40 -14.66 -9.18
N ALA A 196 -14.70 -13.36 -9.34
CA ALA A 196 -14.06 -12.54 -10.36
C ALA A 196 -12.57 -12.30 -10.04
N GLU A 197 -12.25 -12.15 -8.76
CA GLU A 197 -10.88 -11.99 -8.28
C GLU A 197 -10.07 -13.30 -8.37
N LEU A 198 -10.73 -14.46 -8.17
CA LEU A 198 -10.14 -15.78 -8.37
C LEU A 198 -9.52 -15.93 -9.77
N ALA A 199 -10.21 -15.44 -10.80
CA ALA A 199 -9.75 -15.48 -12.19
C ALA A 199 -8.52 -14.59 -12.46
N ARG A 200 -8.21 -13.65 -11.55
CA ARG A 200 -7.04 -12.76 -11.62
C ARG A 200 -5.82 -13.29 -10.87
N LEU A 201 -5.93 -14.43 -10.20
CA LEU A 201 -4.78 -15.16 -9.64
C LEU A 201 -4.10 -15.96 -10.77
N HIS A 202 -2.78 -15.87 -10.87
CA HIS A 202 -2.06 -16.46 -12.01
C HIS A 202 -0.65 -16.96 -11.69
N SER A 203 -0.19 -16.88 -10.44
CA SER A 203 1.17 -17.26 -10.06
C SER A 203 1.23 -18.16 -8.82
N ASN A 204 2.25 -19.02 -8.74
CA ASN A 204 2.50 -19.81 -7.52
C ASN A 204 2.69 -18.93 -6.27
N THR A 205 3.14 -17.68 -6.45
CA THR A 205 3.25 -16.71 -5.36
C THR A 205 1.87 -16.25 -4.89
N ASP A 206 0.90 -16.07 -5.78
CA ASP A 206 -0.51 -15.82 -5.42
C ASP A 206 -1.04 -16.95 -4.55
N ARG A 207 -0.95 -18.21 -5.00
CA ARG A 207 -1.40 -19.39 -4.23
C ARG A 207 -0.82 -19.41 -2.83
N LYS A 208 0.49 -19.17 -2.70
CA LYS A 208 1.16 -19.17 -1.39
C LYS A 208 0.62 -18.07 -0.47
N ARG A 209 0.38 -16.87 -1.00
CA ARG A 209 -0.10 -15.73 -0.21
C ARG A 209 -1.56 -15.86 0.17
N ILE A 210 -2.40 -16.36 -0.73
CA ILE A 210 -3.81 -16.64 -0.41
C ILE A 210 -3.91 -17.78 0.60
N LYS A 211 -3.16 -18.87 0.41
CA LYS A 211 -3.10 -19.96 1.39
C LYS A 211 -2.66 -19.47 2.77
N LEU A 212 -1.65 -18.61 2.83
CA LEU A 212 -1.22 -18.01 4.10
C LEU A 212 -2.35 -17.24 4.80
N LEU A 213 -3.16 -16.50 4.06
CA LEU A 213 -4.31 -15.80 4.63
C LEU A 213 -5.40 -16.78 5.05
N HIS A 214 -5.71 -17.80 4.25
CA HIS A 214 -6.66 -18.87 4.61
C HIS A 214 -6.27 -19.58 5.90
N ASP A 215 -4.99 -19.93 6.06
CA ASP A 215 -4.46 -20.59 7.26
C ASP A 215 -4.51 -19.68 8.52
N LYS A 216 -4.58 -18.36 8.35
CA LYS A 216 -4.49 -17.37 9.44
C LYS A 216 -5.82 -16.69 9.80
N LEU A 217 -6.66 -16.46 8.80
CA LEU A 217 -7.94 -15.78 8.92
C LEU A 217 -9.08 -16.82 9.08
N THR A 218 -8.89 -17.76 9.99
CA THR A 218 -9.93 -18.75 10.33
C THR A 218 -11.14 -18.07 10.96
N GLU A 219 -12.29 -18.77 10.98
CA GLU A 219 -13.55 -18.26 11.54
C GLU A 219 -13.41 -17.76 13.00
N ASP A 220 -12.62 -18.47 13.80
CA ASP A 220 -12.35 -18.17 15.22
C ASP A 220 -11.24 -17.13 15.42
N SER A 221 -10.58 -16.67 14.34
CA SER A 221 -9.46 -15.75 14.47
C SER A 221 -9.93 -14.38 14.96
N PRO A 222 -9.15 -13.70 15.82
CA PRO A 222 -9.55 -12.42 16.41
C PRO A 222 -9.55 -11.26 15.41
N TYR A 223 -9.07 -11.49 14.18
CA TYR A 223 -8.89 -10.47 13.16
C TYR A 223 -10.23 -9.94 12.61
N TRP A 224 -11.31 -10.71 12.80
CA TRP A 224 -12.67 -10.36 12.41
C TRP A 224 -13.41 -9.51 13.45
N ASN A 225 -12.92 -9.41 14.68
CA ASN A 225 -13.66 -8.87 15.84
C ASN A 225 -14.09 -7.40 15.70
N ASN A 226 -13.47 -6.65 14.78
CA ASN A 226 -13.79 -5.24 14.54
C ASN A 226 -14.81 -5.03 13.41
N LEU A 227 -15.26 -6.10 12.75
CA LEU A 227 -16.24 -6.05 11.69
C LEU A 227 -17.62 -6.42 12.23
N ASP A 228 -18.67 -5.88 11.61
CA ASP A 228 -20.01 -6.38 11.84
C ASP A 228 -20.21 -7.74 11.16
N GLU A 229 -21.31 -8.42 11.48
CA GLU A 229 -21.54 -9.78 11.00
C GLU A 229 -21.60 -9.90 9.46
N PRO A 230 -22.23 -8.97 8.71
CA PRO A 230 -22.18 -8.99 7.25
C PRO A 230 -20.75 -8.94 6.68
N HIS A 231 -19.93 -7.96 7.10
CA HIS A 231 -18.56 -7.85 6.61
C HIS A 231 -17.71 -9.04 7.05
N ARG A 232 -17.92 -9.56 8.26
CA ARG A 232 -17.26 -10.79 8.72
C ARG A 232 -17.57 -11.96 7.79
N GLN A 233 -18.84 -12.18 7.45
CA GLN A 233 -19.25 -13.26 6.55
C GLN A 233 -18.67 -13.06 5.14
N ASP A 234 -18.77 -11.86 4.57
CA ASP A 234 -18.23 -11.54 3.25
C ASP A 234 -16.71 -11.77 3.17
N GLY A 235 -16.00 -11.44 4.26
CA GLY A 235 -14.57 -11.66 4.38
C GLY A 235 -14.19 -13.14 4.44
N LEU A 236 -14.92 -13.94 5.21
CA LEU A 236 -14.73 -15.39 5.29
C LEU A 236 -14.99 -16.05 3.93
N ASP A 237 -16.12 -15.71 3.29
CA ASP A 237 -16.51 -16.24 1.99
C ASP A 237 -15.47 -15.88 0.92
N THR A 238 -14.93 -14.66 0.97
CA THR A 238 -13.85 -14.22 0.09
C THR A 238 -12.59 -15.05 0.26
N ILE A 239 -12.13 -15.26 1.49
CA ILE A 239 -10.91 -16.02 1.77
C ILE A 239 -11.08 -17.50 1.38
N GLU A 240 -12.21 -18.11 1.69
CA GLU A 240 -12.53 -19.49 1.27
C GLU A 240 -12.57 -19.62 -0.26
N THR A 241 -13.26 -18.70 -0.95
CA THR A 241 -13.34 -18.71 -2.42
C THR A 241 -11.97 -18.59 -3.05
N LEU A 242 -11.17 -17.59 -2.64
CA LEU A 242 -9.83 -17.37 -3.20
C LEU A 242 -8.89 -18.56 -2.96
N ALA A 243 -9.04 -19.26 -1.83
CA ALA A 243 -8.22 -20.43 -1.49
C ALA A 243 -8.45 -21.65 -2.40
N THR A 244 -9.50 -21.63 -3.23
CA THR A 244 -9.78 -22.71 -4.20
C THR A 244 -8.87 -22.69 -5.44
N TRP A 245 -8.11 -21.62 -5.68
CA TRP A 245 -7.18 -21.48 -6.81
C TRP A 245 -5.95 -22.39 -6.69
#